data_AF-A0A374I0B3-F1
#
_entry.id   AF-A0A374I0B3-F1
#
_cell.length_a   1.000
_cell.length_b   1.000
_cell.length_c   1.000
_cell.angle_alpha   90.00
_cell.angle_beta   90.00
_cell.angle_gamma   90.00
#
_symmetry.space_group_name_H-M   'P 1'
#
loop_
_entity.id
_entity.type
_entity.pdbx_description
1 polymer ?
#
loop_
_entity_poly.entity_id
_entity_poly.type
_entity_poly.pdbx_seq_one_letter_code
_entity_poly.pdbx_strand_id
1 'polypeptide(L)'
;MKSKLKELSSRRSCQSIRPSLQEIKEYMRGWLNYYGVADMKKKIDDLNKWLYHRIRMCIWKQWKKPKTKIRNLLKMGVPKDLAWQAGNSRRGYWFVTHTIAVNLAMTKERLINSGFYDLATAYQSVHVNY
;
A
#
# COMPACT_ATOMS: atom_id res chain seq x y z
N MET A 1 -11.01 -9.83 9.19
CA MET A 1 -10.22 -9.36 8.02
C MET A 1 -9.41 -8.08 8.27
N LYS A 2 -10.04 -6.89 8.45
CA LYS A 2 -9.30 -5.61 8.52
C LYS A 2 -8.26 -5.53 9.66
N SER A 3 -8.53 -6.13 10.82
CA SER A 3 -7.54 -6.24 11.91
C SER A 3 -6.35 -7.12 11.53
N LYS A 4 -6.59 -8.27 10.88
CA LYS A 4 -5.49 -9.14 10.43
C LYS A 4 -4.60 -8.43 9.42
N LEU A 5 -5.19 -7.77 8.42
CA LEU A 5 -4.45 -6.90 7.50
C LEU A 5 -3.70 -5.79 8.23
N LYS A 6 -4.15 -5.36 9.42
CA LYS A 6 -3.46 -4.39 10.26
C LYS A 6 -2.14 -4.88 10.81
N GLU A 7 -2.16 -6.11 11.28
CA GLU A 7 -1.01 -6.78 11.85
C GLU A 7 0.02 -7.09 10.75
N LEU A 8 -0.44 -7.62 9.61
CA LEU A 8 0.44 -7.93 8.48
C LEU A 8 1.08 -6.67 7.87
N SER A 9 0.33 -5.56 7.79
CA SER A 9 0.85 -4.24 7.40
C SER A 9 1.27 -3.36 8.59
N SER A 10 1.81 -3.97 9.65
CA SER A 10 2.17 -3.25 10.87
C SER A 10 3.39 -2.37 10.65
N ARG A 11 3.33 -1.15 11.20
CA ARG A 11 4.48 -0.24 11.26
C ARG A 11 5.66 -0.83 12.04
N ARG A 12 5.43 -1.79 12.93
CA ARG A 12 6.48 -2.33 13.82
C ARG A 12 7.45 -3.26 13.06
N SER A 13 6.99 -3.94 12.02
CA SER A 13 7.75 -4.95 11.26
C SER A 13 8.20 -4.50 9.85
N CYS A 14 8.17 -3.20 9.53
CA CYS A 14 8.45 -2.66 8.19
C CYS A 14 9.92 -2.70 7.72
N GLN A 15 10.78 -3.56 8.27
CA GLN A 15 12.17 -3.63 7.82
C GLN A 15 12.28 -4.13 6.37
N SER A 16 11.39 -5.06 5.97
CA SER A 16 11.18 -5.50 4.60
C SER A 16 9.68 -5.55 4.30
N ILE A 17 9.25 -4.96 3.18
CA ILE A 17 7.84 -4.94 2.79
C ILE A 17 7.41 -6.23 2.07
N ARG A 18 8.34 -6.90 1.38
CA ARG A 18 8.04 -8.05 0.51
C ARG A 18 7.42 -9.23 1.26
N PRO A 19 7.93 -9.66 2.44
CA PRO A 19 7.29 -10.73 3.21
C PRO A 19 5.85 -10.37 3.60
N SER A 20 5.63 -9.14 4.07
CA SER A 20 4.29 -8.67 4.41
C SER A 20 3.34 -8.67 3.22
N LEU A 21 3.80 -8.31 2.01
CA LEU A 21 2.97 -8.38 0.80
C LEU A 21 2.59 -9.82 0.45
N GLN A 22 3.51 -10.76 0.60
CA GLN A 22 3.27 -12.18 0.35
C GLN A 22 2.25 -12.75 1.35
N GLU A 23 2.42 -12.48 2.65
CA GLU A 23 1.47 -12.92 3.69
C GLU A 23 0.06 -12.33 3.46
N ILE A 24 -0.01 -11.05 3.06
CA ILE A 24 -1.28 -10.40 2.71
C ILE A 24 -1.92 -11.08 1.50
N LYS A 25 -1.13 -11.40 0.47
CA LYS A 25 -1.61 -12.10 -0.73
C LYS A 25 -2.22 -13.45 -0.38
N GLU A 26 -1.51 -14.27 0.38
CA GLU A 26 -1.97 -15.61 0.79
C GLU A 26 -3.26 -15.53 1.61
N TYR A 27 -3.28 -14.65 2.62
CA TYR A 27 -4.44 -14.43 3.46
C TYR A 27 -5.67 -13.97 2.66
N MET A 28 -5.48 -12.98 1.79
CA MET A 28 -6.59 -12.41 1.02
C MET A 28 -7.08 -13.33 -0.09
N ARG A 29 -6.20 -14.12 -0.71
CA ARG A 29 -6.60 -15.13 -1.68
C ARG A 29 -7.52 -16.17 -1.04
N GLY A 30 -7.13 -16.72 0.12
CA GLY A 30 -7.97 -17.67 0.86
C GLY A 30 -9.31 -17.07 1.28
N TRP A 31 -9.29 -15.82 1.76
CA TRP A 31 -10.50 -15.12 2.15
C TRP A 31 -11.45 -14.86 0.96
N LEU A 32 -10.93 -14.42 -0.19
CA LEU A 32 -11.72 -14.18 -1.40
C LEU A 32 -12.27 -15.47 -1.98
N ASN A 33 -11.53 -16.58 -1.93
CA ASN A 33 -12.07 -17.86 -2.41
C ASN A 33 -13.25 -18.36 -1.57
N TYR A 34 -13.26 -18.07 -0.26
CA TYR A 34 -14.33 -18.52 0.63
C TYR A 34 -15.53 -17.55 0.66
N TYR A 35 -15.26 -16.25 0.76
CA TYR A 35 -16.30 -15.23 0.93
C TYR A 35 -16.66 -14.48 -0.36
N GLY A 36 -15.93 -14.72 -1.45
CA GLY A 36 -16.02 -13.94 -2.68
C GLY A 36 -17.22 -14.23 -3.56
N VAL A 37 -18.18 -15.06 -3.15
CA VAL A 37 -19.46 -15.23 -3.87
C VAL A 37 -20.45 -14.10 -3.54
N ALA A 38 -20.29 -13.43 -2.39
CA ALA A 38 -21.19 -12.38 -1.97
C ALA A 38 -20.89 -11.03 -2.66
N ASP A 39 -21.94 -10.24 -2.93
CA ASP A 39 -21.79 -8.87 -3.46
C ASP A 39 -21.25 -7.92 -2.38
N MET A 40 -19.98 -7.54 -2.56
CA MET A 40 -19.23 -6.71 -1.63
C MET A 40 -18.22 -5.81 -2.35
N LYS A 41 -18.42 -5.55 -3.65
CA LYS A 41 -17.50 -4.78 -4.49
C LYS A 41 -17.05 -3.47 -3.84
N LYS A 42 -18.00 -2.66 -3.37
CA LYS A 42 -17.72 -1.38 -2.69
C LYS A 42 -16.86 -1.56 -1.43
N LYS A 43 -17.15 -2.57 -0.62
CA LYS A 43 -16.38 -2.87 0.61
C LYS A 43 -14.96 -3.29 0.29
N ILE A 44 -14.76 -4.08 -0.77
CA ILE A 44 -13.44 -4.50 -1.25
C ILE A 44 -12.65 -3.31 -1.80
N ASP A 45 -13.27 -2.45 -2.60
CA ASP A 45 -12.61 -1.25 -3.14
C ASP A 45 -12.13 -0.32 -2.03
N ASP A 46 -12.96 -0.08 -1.01
CA ASP A 46 -12.59 0.76 0.13
C ASP A 46 -11.47 0.13 0.96
N LEU A 47 -11.51 -1.19 1.16
CA LEU A 47 -10.44 -1.93 1.81
C LEU A 47 -9.13 -1.86 1.02
N ASN A 48 -9.22 -2.01 -0.30
CA ASN A 48 -8.07 -1.99 -1.21
C ASN A 48 -7.38 -0.62 -1.18
N LYS A 49 -8.14 0.47 -1.30
CA LYS A 49 -7.64 1.85 -1.18
C LYS A 49 -6.92 2.06 0.16
N TRP A 50 -7.53 1.61 1.24
CA TRP A 50 -6.94 1.70 2.57
C TRP A 50 -5.65 0.87 2.70
N LEU A 51 -5.60 -0.32 2.09
CA LEU A 51 -4.44 -1.20 2.10
C LEU A 51 -3.27 -0.62 1.29
N TYR A 52 -3.51 -0.04 0.11
CA TYR A 52 -2.49 0.70 -0.63
C TYR A 52 -1.86 1.79 0.23
N HIS A 53 -2.70 2.56 0.92
CA HIS A 53 -2.23 3.64 1.77
C HIS A 53 -1.37 3.13 2.94
N ARG A 54 -1.75 2.00 3.54
CA ARG A 54 -0.97 1.32 4.58
C ARG A 54 0.40 0.90 4.11
N ILE A 55 0.48 0.28 2.93
CA ILE A 55 1.74 -0.17 2.35
C ILE A 55 2.64 1.03 2.05
N ARG A 56 2.10 2.13 1.49
CA ARG A 56 2.85 3.38 1.32
C ARG A 56 3.40 3.88 2.65
N MET A 57 2.59 3.86 3.70
CA MET A 57 3.02 4.27 5.04
C MET A 57 4.16 3.39 5.59
N CYS A 58 4.11 2.07 5.35
CA CYS A 58 5.17 1.14 5.74
C CYS A 58 6.47 1.44 4.99
N ILE A 59 6.41 1.63 3.67
CA ILE A 59 7.56 2.02 2.83
C ILE A 59 8.14 3.38 3.29
N TRP A 60 7.26 4.35 3.56
CA TRP A 60 7.66 5.67 4.06
C TRP A 60 8.39 5.59 5.41
N LYS A 61 7.94 4.69 6.30
CA LYS A 61 8.61 4.43 7.59
C LYS A 61 9.96 3.73 7.39
N GLN A 62 10.08 2.85 6.39
CA GLN A 62 11.33 2.19 6.03
C GLN A 62 12.40 3.22 5.64
N TRP A 63 12.01 4.33 5.00
CA TRP A 63 12.90 5.45 4.66
C TRP A 63 13.17 6.36 5.87
N LYS A 64 13.75 5.80 6.94
CA LYS A 64 13.91 6.44 8.26
C LYS A 64 14.34 7.92 8.23
N LYS A 65 15.34 8.28 7.40
CA LYS A 65 15.95 9.61 7.36
C LYS A 65 15.30 10.52 6.30
N PRO A 66 15.10 11.83 6.57
CA PRO A 66 14.61 12.80 5.57
C PRO A 66 15.40 12.79 4.27
N LYS A 67 16.74 12.77 4.35
CA LYS A 67 17.63 12.66 3.17
C LYS A 67 17.32 11.44 2.31
N THR A 68 17.03 10.29 2.93
CA THR A 68 16.67 9.05 2.22
C THR A 68 15.30 9.17 1.56
N LYS A 69 14.31 9.77 2.24
CA LYS A 69 12.98 10.02 1.68
C LYS A 69 13.07 10.89 0.43
N ILE A 70 13.75 12.03 0.52
CA ILE A 70 13.92 12.97 -0.59
C ILE A 70 14.61 12.27 -1.76
N ARG A 71 15.74 11.60 -1.50
CA ARG A 71 16.48 10.87 -2.54
C ARG A 71 15.62 9.82 -3.25
N ASN A 72 14.83 9.04 -2.51
CA ASN A 72 13.99 8.00 -3.08
C ASN A 72 12.81 8.59 -3.87
N LEU A 73 12.20 9.68 -3.39
CA LEU A 73 11.16 10.40 -4.12
C LEU A 73 11.68 10.98 -5.45
N LEU A 74 12.84 11.62 -5.43
CA LEU A 74 13.50 12.14 -6.63
C LEU A 74 13.81 11.02 -7.64
N LYS A 75 14.37 9.89 -7.17
CA LYS A 75 14.63 8.70 -8.00
C LYS A 75 13.34 8.15 -8.63
N MET A 76 12.22 8.33 -7.96
CA MET A 76 10.89 7.93 -8.41
C MET A 76 10.20 8.96 -9.33
N GLY A 77 10.87 10.07 -9.67
CA GLY A 77 10.37 11.09 -10.60
C GLY A 77 9.55 12.21 -9.96
N VAL A 78 9.57 12.34 -8.63
CA VAL A 78 8.86 13.45 -7.96
C VAL A 78 9.66 14.74 -8.12
N PRO A 79 9.02 15.88 -8.47
CA PRO A 79 9.66 17.18 -8.52
C PRO A 79 10.38 17.53 -7.21
N LYS A 80 11.51 18.22 -7.33
CA LYS A 80 12.40 18.52 -6.19
C LYS A 80 11.67 19.20 -5.03
N ASP A 81 10.89 20.23 -5.31
CA ASP A 81 10.22 21.01 -4.26
C ASP A 81 9.21 20.16 -3.47
N LEU A 82 8.41 19.35 -4.17
CA LEU A 82 7.46 18.41 -3.55
C LEU A 82 8.19 17.33 -2.74
N ALA A 83 9.32 16.82 -3.25
CA ALA A 83 10.12 15.84 -2.54
C ALA A 83 10.70 16.42 -1.24
N TRP A 84 11.19 17.66 -1.26
CA TRP A 84 11.70 18.38 -0.08
C TRP A 84 10.60 18.65 0.95
N GLN A 85 9.44 19.12 0.51
CA GLN A 85 8.27 19.36 1.37
C GLN A 85 7.81 18.07 2.07
N ALA A 86 7.65 16.98 1.32
CA ALA A 86 7.21 15.71 1.87
C ALA A 86 8.28 15.09 2.79
N GLY A 87 9.55 15.09 2.36
CA GLY A 87 10.65 14.47 3.08
C GLY A 87 10.94 15.09 4.46
N ASN A 88 10.75 16.41 4.59
CA ASN A 88 10.96 17.16 5.84
C ASN A 88 9.68 17.42 6.62
N SER A 89 8.53 16.89 6.19
CA SER A 89 7.26 17.11 6.88
C SER A 89 7.31 16.59 8.32
N ARG A 90 6.85 17.41 9.26
CA ARG A 90 6.67 17.05 10.68
C ARG A 90 5.35 16.32 10.95
N ARG A 91 4.52 16.11 9.93
CA ARG A 91 3.22 15.44 10.08
C ARG A 91 3.40 13.92 10.19
N GLY A 92 2.41 13.26 10.79
CA GLY A 92 2.43 11.81 10.97
C GLY A 92 2.48 11.04 9.64
N TYR A 93 3.01 9.81 9.66
CA TYR A 93 3.23 9.03 8.44
C TYR A 93 1.97 8.84 7.60
N TRP A 94 0.84 8.54 8.23
CA TRP A 94 -0.47 8.41 7.57
C TRP A 94 -0.88 9.67 6.80
N PHE A 95 -0.58 10.85 7.35
CA PHE A 95 -0.87 12.09 6.67
C PHE A 95 0.06 12.26 5.45
N VAL A 96 1.37 12.09 5.64
CA VAL A 96 2.35 12.32 4.57
C VAL A 96 2.13 11.39 3.39
N THR A 97 1.71 10.15 3.63
CA THR A 97 1.44 9.20 2.55
C THR A 97 0.17 9.48 1.74
N HIS A 98 -0.65 10.45 2.14
CA HIS A 98 -1.78 10.95 1.34
C HIS A 98 -1.38 12.12 0.44
N THR A 99 -0.17 12.67 0.61
CA THR A 99 0.29 13.81 -0.19
C THR A 99 0.56 13.42 -1.64
N ILE A 100 0.46 14.41 -2.53
CA ILE A 100 0.69 14.27 -3.97
C ILE A 100 2.09 13.68 -4.24
N ALA A 101 3.11 14.13 -3.50
CA ALA A 101 4.49 13.63 -3.63
C ALA A 101 4.59 12.11 -3.46
N VAL A 102 3.95 11.55 -2.43
CA VAL A 102 3.99 10.11 -2.16
C VAL A 102 3.12 9.33 -3.16
N ASN A 103 1.96 9.87 -3.55
CA ASN A 103 1.10 9.21 -4.53
C ASN A 103 1.74 9.16 -5.94
N LEU A 104 2.46 10.21 -6.34
CA LEU A 104 3.27 10.25 -7.56
C LEU A 104 4.42 9.22 -7.52
N ALA A 105 5.14 9.15 -6.40
CA ALA A 105 6.26 8.22 -6.27
C ALA A 105 5.80 6.76 -6.25
N MET A 106 4.79 6.45 -5.43
CA MET A 106 4.30 5.11 -5.16
C MET A 106 2.91 4.89 -5.80
N THR A 107 2.86 4.97 -7.14
CA THR A 107 1.63 4.70 -7.90
C THR A 107 1.11 3.28 -7.64
N LYS A 108 -0.18 3.03 -7.93
CA LYS A 108 -0.75 1.69 -7.78
C LYS A 108 0.01 0.67 -8.62
N GLU A 109 0.27 1.00 -9.89
CA GLU A 109 1.03 0.16 -10.82
C GLU A 109 2.40 -0.23 -10.28
N ARG A 110 3.18 0.74 -9.76
CA ARG A 110 4.50 0.44 -9.18
C ARG A 110 4.40 -0.50 -7.99
N LEU A 111 3.37 -0.35 -7.16
CA LEU A 111 3.14 -1.23 -6.02
C LEU A 111 2.73 -2.64 -6.47
N ILE A 112 1.84 -2.75 -7.46
CA ILE A 112 1.43 -4.04 -8.07
C ILE A 112 2.66 -4.75 -8.65
N ASN A 113 3.47 -4.05 -9.46
CA ASN A 113 4.70 -4.58 -10.05
C ASN A 113 5.73 -4.99 -8.99
N SER A 114 5.68 -4.39 -7.80
CA SER A 114 6.53 -4.75 -6.66
C SER A 114 5.99 -5.92 -5.82
N GLY A 115 4.86 -6.53 -6.21
CA GLY A 115 4.25 -7.68 -5.56
C GLY A 115 3.02 -7.37 -4.70
N PHE A 116 2.45 -6.16 -4.78
CA PHE A 116 1.19 -5.86 -4.10
C PHE A 116 0.02 -6.64 -4.72
N TYR A 117 -0.76 -7.31 -3.89
CA TYR A 117 -1.94 -8.06 -4.33
C TYR A 117 -3.17 -7.16 -4.40
N ASP A 118 -3.58 -6.79 -5.61
CA ASP A 118 -4.73 -5.91 -5.83
C ASP A 118 -6.05 -6.62 -5.56
N LEU A 119 -6.72 -6.24 -4.47
CA LEU A 119 -7.92 -6.92 -3.99
C LEU A 119 -9.13 -6.72 -4.91
N ALA A 120 -9.23 -5.55 -5.54
CA ALA A 120 -10.34 -5.22 -6.43
C ALA A 120 -10.27 -6.10 -7.70
N THR A 121 -9.08 -6.19 -8.32
CA THR A 121 -8.85 -7.06 -9.48
C THR A 121 -9.07 -8.53 -9.13
N ALA A 122 -8.53 -8.99 -8.00
CA ALA A 122 -8.72 -10.36 -7.54
C ALA A 122 -10.19 -10.70 -7.29
N TYR A 123 -10.95 -9.80 -6.66
CA TYR A 123 -12.38 -10.01 -6.42
C TYR A 123 -13.18 -10.10 -7.72
N GLN A 124 -12.89 -9.24 -8.71
CA GLN A 124 -13.50 -9.32 -10.03
C GLN A 124 -13.21 -10.65 -10.71
N SER A 125 -11.98 -11.16 -10.64
CA SER A 125 -11.64 -12.47 -11.23
C SER A 125 -12.42 -13.63 -10.62
N VAL A 126 -12.81 -13.57 -9.34
CA VAL A 126 -13.65 -14.61 -8.73
C VAL A 126 -15.07 -14.58 -9.30
N HIS A 127 -15.63 -13.39 -9.56
CA HIS A 127 -17.00 -13.25 -10.06
C HIS A 127 -17.18 -13.56 -11.55
N VAL A 128 -16.11 -13.46 -12.35
CA VAL A 128 -16.17 -13.80 -13.78
C VAL A 128 -16.17 -15.33 -13.99
N ASN A 129 -15.72 -16.09 -12.99
CA ASN A 129 -15.61 -17.55 -13.06
C ASN A 129 -16.85 -18.31 -12.53
N TYR A 130 -17.94 -17.60 -12.23
CA TYR A 130 -19.26 -18.13 -11.84
C TYR A 130 -20.32 -17.60 -12.79
#